data_AF-A0A231GY54-F1
#
_entry.id   AF-A0A231GY54-F1
#
_cell.length_a   1.000
_cell.length_b   1.000
_cell.length_c   1.000
_cell.angle_alpha   90.00
_cell.angle_beta   90.00
_cell.angle_gamma   90.00
#
_symmetry.space_group_name_H-M   'P 1'
#
loop_
_entity.id
_entity.type
_entity.pdbx_description
1 polymer ?
#
loop_
_entity_poly.entity_id
_entity_poly.type
_entity_poly.pdbx_seq_one_letter_code
_entity_poly.pdbx_strand_id
1 'polypeptide(L)'
;MVVTVQGATASSPEHTLLFHRGDYVGTATPKAQAFTTIDTRAGTDDTVVLTYKTPGSCNACPDGTYTTVSFRWNGSGVDTQGRPPIN
;
A
#
# COMPACT_ATOMS: atom_id res chain seq x y z
N MET A 1 0.92 -0.06 8.50
CA MET A 1 0.83 1.38 8.84
C MET A 1 1.23 2.19 7.62
N VAL A 2 0.56 3.31 7.30
CA VAL A 2 0.98 4.23 6.24
C VAL A 2 1.64 5.46 6.89
N VAL A 3 2.81 5.86 6.38
CA VAL A 3 3.53 7.07 6.80
C VAL A 3 3.76 7.99 5.62
N THR A 4 3.66 9.30 5.83
CA THR A 4 3.85 10.33 4.81
C THR A 4 4.48 11.58 5.41
N VAL A 5 4.77 12.57 4.57
CA VAL A 5 5.33 13.87 4.97
C VAL A 5 4.30 14.72 5.70
N GLN A 6 4.76 15.66 6.53
CA GLN A 6 3.88 16.62 7.20
C GLN A 6 3.19 17.53 6.18
N GLY A 7 1.87 17.73 6.30
CA GLY A 7 1.09 18.54 5.36
C GLY A 7 0.79 17.85 4.03
N ALA A 8 0.98 16.53 3.95
CA ALA A 8 0.71 15.74 2.75
C ALA A 8 -0.76 15.83 2.28
N THR A 9 -0.92 15.77 0.96
CA THR A 9 -2.17 15.41 0.28
C THR A 9 -2.05 14.00 -0.31
N ALA A 10 -3.14 13.45 -0.84
CA ALA A 10 -3.17 12.07 -1.35
C ALA A 10 -2.15 11.76 -2.46
N SER A 11 -1.67 12.78 -3.20
CA SER A 11 -0.64 12.62 -4.23
C SER A 11 0.79 12.66 -3.68
N SER A 12 0.97 12.88 -2.39
CA SER A 12 2.27 12.95 -1.75
C SER A 12 2.87 11.55 -1.61
N PRO A 13 4.21 11.43 -1.60
CA PRO A 13 4.84 10.15 -1.36
C PRO A 13 4.52 9.63 0.05
N GLU A 14 4.17 8.36 0.13
CA GLU A 14 3.89 7.63 1.36
C GLU A 14 4.49 6.22 1.30
N HIS A 15 4.95 5.74 2.46
CA HIS A 15 5.41 4.38 2.63
C HIS A 15 4.42 3.61 3.49
N THR A 16 4.05 2.41 3.02
CA THR A 16 3.37 1.44 3.88
C THR A 16 4.39 0.53 4.55
N LEU A 17 4.45 0.61 5.87
CA LEU A 17 5.27 -0.22 6.74
C LEU A 17 4.48 -1.46 7.17
N LEU A 18 5.09 -2.63 7.01
CA LEU A 18 4.55 -3.93 7.40
C LEU A 18 5.19 -4.38 8.71
N PHE A 19 4.34 -4.84 9.62
CA PHE A 19 4.72 -5.33 10.93
C PHE A 19 4.08 -6.70 11.16
N HIS A 20 4.79 -7.58 11.86
CA HIS A 20 4.24 -8.84 12.35
C HIS A 20 4.51 -8.95 13.85
N ARG A 21 3.45 -9.05 14.65
CA ARG A 21 3.54 -9.15 16.13
C ARG A 21 4.38 -8.04 16.79
N GLY A 22 4.36 -6.84 16.21
CA GLY A 22 5.10 -5.68 16.71
C GLY A 22 6.49 -5.49 16.08
N ASP A 23 7.03 -6.51 15.41
CA ASP A 23 8.32 -6.42 14.74
C ASP A 23 8.17 -5.85 13.33
N TYR A 24 9.03 -4.90 12.97
CA TYR A 24 9.09 -4.36 11.61
C TYR A 24 9.67 -5.39 10.65
N VAL A 25 8.95 -5.65 9.55
CA VAL A 25 9.35 -6.66 8.56
C VAL A 25 9.85 -6.02 7.27
N GLY A 26 9.32 -4.86 6.89
CA GLY A 26 9.70 -4.19 5.66
C GLY A 26 8.66 -3.19 5.17
N THR A 27 8.91 -2.64 3.98
CA THR A 27 7.95 -1.80 3.27
C THR A 27 7.15 -2.63 2.24
N ALA A 28 5.90 -2.23 1.98
CA ALA A 28 5.08 -2.86 0.95
C ALA A 28 5.66 -2.69 -0.47
N THR A 29 6.36 -1.58 -0.70
CA THR A 29 7.07 -1.28 -1.94
C THR A 29 8.45 -0.70 -1.63
N PRO A 30 9.46 -0.92 -2.49
CA PRO A 30 10.80 -0.36 -2.27
C PRO A 30 10.83 1.17 -2.39
N LYS A 31 9.92 1.76 -3.18
CA LYS A 31 9.75 3.21 -3.33
C LYS A 31 8.39 3.64 -2.78
N ALA A 32 8.33 4.83 -2.18
CA ALA A 32 7.10 5.47 -1.75
C ALA A 32 6.10 5.55 -2.92
N GLN A 33 4.84 5.24 -2.64
CA GLN A 33 3.73 5.38 -3.58
C GLN A 33 2.88 6.59 -3.21
N ALA A 34 1.92 6.94 -4.04
CA ALA A 34 0.87 7.89 -3.70
C ALA A 34 -0.49 7.19 -3.82
N PHE A 35 -1.53 7.79 -3.25
CA PHE A 35 -2.90 7.29 -3.30
C PHE A 35 -3.06 5.81 -2.87
N THR A 36 -2.41 5.45 -1.78
CA THR A 36 -2.45 4.14 -1.15
C THR A 36 -3.57 4.10 -0.12
N THR A 37 -4.39 3.07 -0.17
CA THR A 37 -5.45 2.84 0.81
C THR A 37 -5.31 1.43 1.36
N ILE A 38 -5.40 1.29 2.69
CA ILE A 38 -5.49 -0.03 3.33
C ILE A 38 -6.93 -0.51 3.23
N ASP A 39 -7.15 -1.69 2.65
CA ASP A 39 -8.44 -2.36 2.67
C ASP A 39 -8.55 -3.21 3.93
N THR A 40 -9.14 -2.62 4.98
CA THR A 40 -9.33 -3.29 6.28
C THR A 40 -10.41 -4.36 6.26
N ARG A 41 -11.24 -4.43 5.21
CA ARG A 41 -12.27 -5.46 5.06
C ARG A 41 -11.77 -6.70 4.34
N ALA A 42 -10.80 -6.54 3.45
CA ALA A 42 -10.17 -7.64 2.74
C ALA A 42 -8.96 -8.24 3.49
N GLY A 43 -8.46 -7.57 4.53
CA GLY A 43 -7.36 -8.06 5.36
C GLY A 43 -7.75 -9.24 6.27
N THR A 44 -6.73 -9.99 6.68
CA THR A 44 -6.80 -11.07 7.68
C THR A 44 -5.69 -10.88 8.70
N ASP A 45 -5.60 -11.76 9.71
CA ASP A 45 -4.54 -11.72 10.73
C ASP A 45 -3.12 -11.83 10.14
N ASP A 46 -2.97 -12.51 9.01
CA ASP A 46 -1.69 -12.72 8.33
C ASP A 46 -1.55 -11.93 7.02
N THR A 47 -2.58 -11.20 6.57
CA THR A 47 -2.59 -10.56 5.26
C THR A 47 -3.06 -9.11 5.33
N VAL A 48 -2.23 -8.21 4.81
CA VAL A 48 -2.58 -6.80 4.57
C VAL A 48 -2.94 -6.64 3.10
N VAL A 49 -4.09 -6.03 2.81
CA VAL A 49 -4.51 -5.72 1.44
C VAL A 49 -4.43 -4.21 1.21
N LEU A 50 -3.73 -3.80 0.16
CA LEU A 50 -3.58 -2.40 -0.24
C LEU A 50 -4.18 -2.18 -1.63
N THR A 51 -4.82 -1.03 -1.80
CA THR A 51 -5.26 -0.54 -3.11
C THR A 51 -4.47 0.73 -3.44
N TYR A 52 -3.85 0.74 -4.62
CA TYR A 52 -3.12 1.89 -5.17
C TYR A 52 -3.91 2.51 -6.32
N LYS A 53 -4.16 3.81 -6.26
CA LYS A 53 -4.76 4.56 -7.38
C LYS A 53 -3.67 5.12 -8.28
N THR A 54 -3.78 4.86 -9.58
CA THR A 54 -3.10 5.66 -10.61
C THR A 54 -4.07 6.74 -11.09
N PRO A 55 -3.77 8.03 -10.95
CA PRO A 55 -4.63 9.10 -11.43
C PRO A 55 -4.93 9.00 -12.93
N GLY A 56 -6.17 9.35 -13.31
CA GLY A 56 -6.58 9.52 -14.70
C GLY A 56 -6.34 10.96 -15.16
N SER A 57 -7.38 11.61 -15.68
CA SER A 57 -7.32 13.01 -16.15
C SER A 57 -6.97 14.02 -15.07
N CYS A 58 -7.29 13.74 -13.80
CA CYS A 58 -6.83 14.52 -12.66
C CYS A 58 -6.73 13.67 -11.38
N ASN A 59 -6.03 14.19 -10.36
CA ASN A 59 -5.83 13.48 -9.08
C ASN A 59 -7.14 13.07 -8.39
N ALA A 60 -8.15 13.94 -8.42
CA ALA A 60 -9.45 13.72 -7.80
C ALA A 60 -10.49 13.08 -8.74
N CYS A 61 -10.16 12.95 -10.03
CA CYS A 61 -11.11 12.48 -11.03
C CYS A 61 -11.40 10.98 -10.84
N PRO A 62 -12.64 10.54 -11.18
CA PRO A 62 -13.07 9.17 -10.95
C PRO A 62 -12.52 8.18 -12.00
N ASP A 63 -11.91 8.67 -13.07
CA ASP A 63 -11.34 7.91 -14.19
C ASP A 63 -9.94 7.34 -13.90
N GLY A 64 -9.49 7.39 -12.65
CA GLY A 64 -8.27 6.71 -12.24
C GLY A 64 -8.43 5.19 -12.23
N THR A 65 -7.31 4.49 -12.38
CA THR A 65 -7.27 3.02 -12.27
C THR A 65 -6.80 2.60 -10.88
N TYR A 66 -7.24 1.43 -10.43
CA TYR A 66 -6.93 0.92 -9.10
C TYR A 66 -6.27 -0.45 -9.21
N THR A 67 -5.18 -0.63 -8.48
CA THR A 67 -4.46 -1.89 -8.39
C THR A 67 -4.48 -2.38 -6.94
N THR A 68 -5.08 -3.55 -6.72
CA THR A 68 -5.10 -4.20 -5.41
C THR A 68 -3.96 -5.20 -5.29
N VAL A 69 -3.26 -5.18 -4.16
CA VAL A 69 -2.12 -6.04 -3.85
C VAL A 69 -2.26 -6.55 -2.43
N SER A 70 -2.02 -7.84 -2.24
CA SER A 70 -2.03 -8.49 -0.93
C SER A 70 -0.61 -8.80 -0.47
N PHE A 71 -0.33 -8.56 0.80
CA PHE A 71 0.95 -8.80 1.46
C PHE A 71 0.70 -9.79 2.59
N ARG A 72 1.07 -11.06 2.36
CA ARG A 72 0.79 -12.16 3.28
C ARG A 72 2.05 -12.60 4.00
N TRP A 73 1.96 -12.73 5.31
CA TRP A 73 3.01 -13.34 6.14
C TRP A 73 3.06 -14.86 5.91
N ASN A 74 4.24 -15.38 5.57
CA ASN A 74 4.42 -16.81 5.25
C ASN A 74 5.12 -17.62 6.35
N GLY A 75 5.39 -17.01 7.51
CA GLY A 75 6.13 -17.63 8.62
C GLY A 75 7.58 -17.16 8.73
N SER A 76 8.17 -16.64 7.66
CA SER A 76 9.54 -16.13 7.62
C SER A 76 9.69 -14.75 7.01
N GLY A 77 8.73 -14.33 6.17
CA GLY A 77 8.73 -13.05 5.48
C GLY A 77 7.35 -12.74 4.89
N VAL A 78 7.32 -11.81 3.95
CA VAL A 78 6.10 -11.35 3.27
C VAL A 78 6.10 -11.82 1.82
N ASP A 79 5.08 -12.57 1.44
CA ASP A 79 4.75 -12.88 0.06
C ASP A 79 3.85 -11.78 -0.51
N THR A 80 4.23 -11.25 -1.67
CA THR A 80 3.43 -10.25 -2.38
C THR A 80 2.60 -10.92 -3.47
N GLN A 81 1.29 -10.69 -3.45
CA GLN A 81 0.34 -11.18 -4.45
C GLN A 81 -0.23 -10.00 -5.23
N GLY A 82 -0.05 -10.02 -6.55
CA GLY A 82 -0.29 -8.88 -7.41
C GLY A 82 0.98 -8.06 -7.64
N ARG A 83 0.87 -6.99 -8.41
CA ARG A 83 2.01 -6.14 -8.78
C ARG A 83 1.72 -4.70 -8.37
N PRO A 84 2.36 -4.18 -7.31
CA PRO A 84 2.26 -2.77 -6.99
C PRO A 84 2.71 -1.92 -8.19
N PRO A 85 2.13 -0.73 -8.38
CA PRO A 85 2.72 0.26 -9.26
C PRO A 85 4.12 0.56 -8.74
N ILE A 86 5.12 0.33 -9.59
CA ILE A 86 6.52 0.67 -9.33
C ILE A 86 6.86 1.78 -10.31
N ASN A 87 6.63 3.02 -9.88
CA ASN A 87 7.09 4.22 -10.58
C ASN A 87 8.61 4.37 -10.45
#